data_AF-A0A920FIF6-F1
#
_entry.id   AF-A0A920FIF6-F1
#
_cell.length_a   1.000
_cell.length_b   1.000
_cell.length_c   1.000
_cell.angle_alpha   90.00
_cell.angle_beta   90.00
_cell.angle_gamma   90.00
#
_symmetry.space_group_name_H-M   'P 1'
#
loop_
_entity.id
_entity.type
_entity.pdbx_description
1 polymer ?
#
loop_
_entity_poly.entity_id
_entity_poly.type
_entity_poly.pdbx_seq_one_letter_code
_entity_poly.pdbx_strand_id
1 'polypeptide(L)'
;MLKSNLGVGVKFELLQYENNLLADSSSFYLQELAFRNSIRNLNLLMGADIEKEWILSSEIKPELNDKDFNTLKNEMLANNTNIKNQFLNISLNQQDISIAKSSFYPNINLNAGTNTSTGKLRTNDANAPIQAASNRNLNYYANLL
;
A
#
# COMPACT_ATOMS: atom_id res chain seq x y z
N MET A 1 14.07 -42.75 -52.29
CA MET A 1 13.68 -42.79 -53.72
C MET A 1 12.38 -43.57 -53.86
N LEU A 2 11.24 -42.89 -54.04
CA LEU A 2 10.05 -43.27 -54.85
C LEU A 2 8.87 -42.42 -54.34
N LYS A 3 8.58 -41.31 -55.05
CA LYS A 3 7.32 -40.51 -55.02
C LYS A 3 7.47 -39.17 -55.78
N SER A 4 8.57 -38.95 -56.50
CA SER A 4 8.78 -37.73 -57.30
C SER A 4 7.97 -37.66 -58.60
N ASN A 5 7.16 -38.68 -58.94
CA ASN A 5 6.52 -38.82 -60.26
C ASN A 5 4.97 -38.77 -60.26
N LEU A 6 4.33 -38.12 -59.28
CA LEU A 6 2.89 -37.78 -59.35
C LEU A 6 2.71 -36.26 -59.17
N GLY A 7 2.86 -35.53 -60.27
CA GLY A 7 3.28 -34.12 -60.35
C GLY A 7 2.32 -33.01 -59.94
N VAL A 8 1.26 -33.25 -59.15
CA VAL A 8 0.42 -32.15 -58.63
C VAL A 8 0.07 -32.33 -57.14
N GLY A 9 -0.35 -33.52 -56.72
CA GLY A 9 -0.65 -33.81 -55.31
C GLY A 9 0.58 -33.75 -54.41
N VAL A 10 1.72 -34.28 -54.88
CA VAL A 10 2.97 -34.34 -54.08
C VAL A 10 3.57 -32.95 -53.84
N LYS A 11 3.43 -32.01 -54.78
CA LYS A 11 3.90 -30.62 -54.60
C LYS A 11 3.02 -29.85 -53.62
N PHE A 12 1.69 -30.05 -53.69
CA PHE A 12 0.77 -29.45 -52.73
C PHE A 12 0.97 -30.01 -51.31
N GLU A 13 1.17 -31.31 -51.17
CA GLU A 13 1.53 -31.96 -49.90
C GLU A 13 2.87 -31.44 -49.35
N LEU A 14 3.89 -31.29 -50.20
CA LEU A 14 5.17 -30.72 -49.80
C LEU A 14 5.03 -29.28 -49.31
N LEU A 15 4.28 -28.44 -50.05
CA LEU A 15 4.03 -27.06 -49.64
C LEU A 15 3.25 -26.95 -48.33
N GLN A 16 2.27 -27.84 -48.09
CA GLN A 16 1.57 -27.90 -46.82
C GLN A 16 2.49 -28.34 -45.68
N TYR A 17 3.36 -29.32 -45.93
CA TYR A 17 4.35 -29.75 -44.94
C TYR A 17 5.33 -28.64 -44.59
N GLU A 18 5.86 -27.92 -45.59
CA GLU A 18 6.73 -26.76 -45.38
C GLU A 18 6.01 -25.66 -44.60
N ASN A 19 4.74 -25.38 -44.92
CA ASN A 19 3.95 -24.38 -44.19
C ASN A 19 3.74 -24.77 -42.72
N ASN A 20 3.40 -26.03 -42.46
CA ASN A 20 3.24 -26.56 -41.10
C ASN A 20 4.57 -26.49 -40.32
N LEU A 21 5.68 -26.88 -40.94
CA LEU A 21 7.01 -26.80 -40.32
C LEU A 21 7.39 -25.35 -39.96
N LEU A 22 7.09 -24.41 -40.86
CA LEU A 22 7.32 -22.98 -40.60
C LEU A 22 6.42 -22.45 -39.47
N ALA A 23 5.16 -22.87 -39.43
CA ALA A 23 4.23 -22.51 -38.37
C ALA A 23 4.66 -23.07 -37.01
N ASP A 24 5.12 -24.32 -36.96
CA ASP A 24 5.66 -24.95 -35.75
C ASP A 24 6.93 -24.24 -35.28
N SER A 25 7.84 -23.91 -36.20
CA SER A 25 9.06 -23.16 -35.89
C SER A 25 8.74 -21.78 -35.32
N SER A 26 7.80 -21.07 -35.95
CA SER A 26 7.31 -19.76 -35.45
C SER A 26 6.72 -19.90 -34.05
N SER A 27 5.88 -20.92 -33.84
CA SER A 27 5.26 -21.20 -32.55
C SER A 27 6.29 -21.53 -31.47
N PHE A 28 7.37 -22.24 -31.81
CA PHE A 28 8.49 -22.52 -30.92
C PHE A 28 9.20 -21.23 -30.47
N TYR A 29 9.56 -20.35 -31.40
CA TYR A 29 10.21 -19.06 -31.07
C TYR A 29 9.32 -18.16 -30.21
N LEU A 30 8.01 -18.13 -30.49
CA LEU A 30 7.05 -17.37 -29.67
C LEU A 30 6.97 -17.93 -28.25
N GLN A 31 6.96 -19.26 -28.08
CA GLN A 31 6.98 -19.90 -26.76
C GLN A 31 8.28 -19.61 -26.01
N GLU A 32 9.43 -19.66 -26.68
CA GLU A 32 10.71 -19.31 -26.09
C GLU A 32 10.72 -17.84 -25.61
N LEU A 33 10.25 -16.92 -26.45
CA LEU A 33 10.14 -15.50 -26.11
C LEU A 33 9.20 -15.28 -24.92
N ALA A 34 8.03 -15.94 -24.92
CA ALA A 34 7.08 -15.87 -23.81
C ALA A 34 7.71 -16.37 -22.51
N PHE A 35 8.43 -17.49 -22.55
CA PHE A 35 9.14 -18.03 -21.40
C PHE A 35 10.19 -17.04 -20.87
N ARG A 36 11.04 -16.48 -21.74
CA ARG A 36 12.04 -15.47 -21.36
C ARG A 36 11.39 -14.24 -20.72
N ASN A 37 10.28 -13.76 -21.27
CA ASN A 37 9.52 -12.65 -20.70
C ASN A 37 8.93 -13.00 -19.32
N SER A 38 8.41 -14.21 -19.14
CA SER A 38 7.92 -14.68 -17.83
C SER A 38 9.02 -14.74 -16.78
N ILE A 39 10.22 -15.21 -17.13
CA ILE A 39 11.39 -15.20 -16.23
C ILE A 39 11.81 -13.77 -15.86
N ARG A 40 11.82 -12.84 -16.82
CA ARG A 40 12.10 -11.43 -16.54
C ARG A 40 11.05 -10.79 -15.63
N ASN A 41 9.77 -11.10 -15.85
CA ASN A 41 8.70 -10.64 -14.97
C ASN A 41 8.86 -11.20 -13.55
N LEU A 42 9.29 -12.46 -13.41
CA LEU A 42 9.64 -13.04 -12.12
C LEU A 42 10.82 -12.31 -11.47
N ASN A 43 11.88 -12.03 -12.22
CA ASN A 43 13.03 -11.26 -11.74
C ASN A 43 12.63 -9.89 -11.21
N LEU A 44 11.78 -9.17 -11.95
CA LEU A 44 11.23 -7.88 -11.53
C LEU A 44 10.41 -8.00 -10.24
N LEU A 45 9.54 -9.00 -10.13
CA LEU A 45 8.73 -9.23 -8.94
C LEU A 45 9.58 -9.56 -7.71
N MET A 46 10.67 -10.30 -7.90
CA MET A 46 11.59 -10.72 -6.84
C MET A 46 12.66 -9.68 -6.50
N GLY A 47 12.74 -8.57 -7.25
CA GLY A 47 13.80 -7.57 -7.10
C GLY A 47 15.20 -8.12 -7.42
N ALA A 48 15.29 -9.11 -8.30
CA ALA A 48 16.55 -9.68 -8.76
C ALA A 48 17.05 -9.00 -10.04
N ASP A 49 18.29 -9.29 -10.43
CA ASP A 49 18.82 -8.87 -11.74
C ASP A 49 17.93 -9.41 -12.88
N ILE A 50 17.73 -8.59 -13.92
CA ILE A 50 16.85 -8.88 -15.06
C ILE A 50 17.30 -10.13 -15.83
N GLU A 51 18.61 -10.40 -15.90
CA GLU A 51 19.18 -11.56 -16.61
C GLU A 51 19.47 -12.75 -15.68
N LYS A 52 18.96 -12.74 -14.45
CA LYS A 52 19.09 -13.88 -13.54
C LYS A 52 18.29 -15.08 -14.06
N GLU A 53 18.97 -16.22 -14.17
CA GLU A 53 18.34 -17.49 -14.53
C GLU A 53 17.89 -18.29 -13.30
N TRP A 54 16.76 -18.98 -13.42
CA TRP A 54 16.20 -19.83 -12.36
C TRP A 54 16.14 -21.28 -12.80
N ILE A 55 16.52 -22.17 -11.88
CA ILE A 55 16.26 -23.61 -12.01
C ILE A 55 14.89 -23.88 -11.37
N LEU A 56 13.85 -23.88 -12.20
CA LEU A 56 12.48 -24.20 -11.79
C LEU A 56 12.35 -25.72 -11.61
N SER A 57 12.63 -26.21 -10.40
CA SER A 57 12.67 -27.65 -10.07
C SER A 57 11.34 -28.23 -9.58
N SER A 58 10.33 -27.39 -9.37
CA SER A 58 9.02 -27.83 -8.89
C SER A 58 8.18 -28.41 -10.03
N GLU A 59 7.59 -29.57 -9.80
CA GLU A 59 6.53 -30.10 -10.66
C GLU A 59 5.30 -29.19 -10.60
N ILE A 60 4.74 -28.79 -11.75
CA ILE A 60 3.51 -28.01 -11.80
C ILE A 60 2.34 -28.95 -11.50
N LYS A 61 2.06 -29.16 -10.22
CA LYS A 61 0.87 -29.86 -9.74
C LYS A 61 -0.07 -28.82 -9.13
N PRO A 62 -1.24 -28.56 -9.74
CA PRO A 62 -2.25 -27.75 -9.09
C PRO A 62 -2.70 -28.48 -7.83
N GLU A 63 -2.44 -27.91 -6.66
CA GLU A 63 -3.11 -28.34 -5.44
C GLU A 63 -4.58 -27.95 -5.57
N LEU A 64 -5.40 -28.92 -5.98
CA LEU A 64 -6.85 -28.77 -5.95
C LEU A 64 -7.28 -28.77 -4.49
N ASN A 65 -7.38 -27.57 -3.94
CA ASN A 65 -7.83 -27.37 -2.58
C ASN A 65 -9.36 -27.49 -2.57
N ASP A 66 -9.86 -28.66 -2.18
CA ASP A 66 -11.30 -28.96 -2.06
C ASP A 66 -11.92 -28.28 -0.82
N LYS A 67 -11.64 -26.99 -0.62
CA LYS A 67 -12.26 -26.22 0.46
C LYS A 67 -13.72 -25.91 0.09
N ASP A 68 -14.61 -26.14 1.04
CA ASP A 68 -16.01 -25.72 0.91
C ASP A 68 -16.13 -24.20 0.73
N PHE A 69 -17.11 -23.78 -0.06
CA PHE A 69 -17.37 -22.38 -0.37
C PHE A 69 -17.56 -21.54 0.90
N ASN A 70 -18.24 -22.06 1.94
CA ASN A 70 -18.45 -21.29 3.16
C ASN A 70 -17.13 -21.03 3.90
N THR A 71 -16.23 -22.00 3.88
CA THR A 71 -14.89 -21.85 4.47
C THR A 71 -14.09 -20.79 3.72
N LEU A 72 -14.05 -20.87 2.38
CA LEU A 72 -13.38 -19.87 1.54
C LEU A 72 -13.97 -18.47 1.72
N LYS A 73 -15.29 -18.35 1.82
CA LYS A 73 -15.98 -17.09 2.06
C LYS A 73 -15.57 -16.48 3.40
N ASN A 74 -15.53 -17.28 4.47
CA ASN A 74 -15.13 -16.81 5.79
C ASN A 74 -13.65 -16.39 5.83
N GLU A 75 -12.76 -17.17 5.21
CA GLU A 75 -11.34 -16.80 5.07
C GLU A 75 -11.16 -15.50 4.28
N MET A 76 -11.89 -15.35 3.18
CA MET A 76 -11.87 -14.14 2.36
C MET A 76 -12.36 -12.93 3.15
N LEU A 77 -13.48 -13.01 3.86
CA LEU A 77 -13.94 -11.92 4.72
C LEU A 77 -12.94 -11.58 5.85
N ALA A 78 -12.27 -12.59 6.41
CA ALA A 78 -11.32 -12.41 7.51
C ALA A 78 -9.94 -11.89 7.07
N ASN A 79 -9.49 -12.22 5.86
CA ASN A 79 -8.11 -11.95 5.41
C ASN A 79 -8.00 -11.04 4.20
N ASN A 80 -9.10 -10.66 3.55
CA ASN A 80 -9.05 -9.75 2.42
C ASN A 80 -8.80 -8.32 2.90
N THR A 81 -7.58 -7.83 2.65
CA THR A 81 -7.14 -6.47 2.97
C THR A 81 -8.03 -5.41 2.32
N ASN A 82 -8.59 -5.66 1.13
CA ASN A 82 -9.51 -4.73 0.49
C ASN A 82 -10.80 -4.56 1.30
N ILE A 83 -11.38 -5.66 1.80
CA ILE A 83 -12.58 -5.62 2.65
C ILE A 83 -12.27 -4.93 4.00
N LYS A 84 -11.12 -5.22 4.61
CA LYS A 84 -10.68 -4.53 5.84
C LYS A 84 -10.54 -3.03 5.64
N ASN A 85 -9.93 -2.62 4.53
CA ASN A 85 -9.76 -1.21 4.19
C ASN A 85 -11.12 -0.53 3.97
N GLN A 86 -12.07 -1.19 3.31
CA GLN A 86 -13.44 -0.68 3.15
C GLN A 86 -14.12 -0.49 4.51
N PHE A 87 -13.99 -1.45 5.43
CA PHE A 87 -14.55 -1.33 6.78
C PHE A 87 -13.94 -0.16 7.55
N LEU A 88 -12.61 -0.02 7.52
CA LEU A 88 -11.92 1.12 8.13
C LEU A 88 -12.41 2.45 7.55
N ASN A 89 -12.56 2.55 6.24
CA ASN A 89 -13.08 3.74 5.58
C ASN A 89 -14.51 4.06 6.04
N ILE A 90 -15.38 3.05 6.22
CA ILE A 90 -16.73 3.27 6.77
C ILE A 90 -16.66 3.82 8.19
N SER A 91 -15.81 3.25 9.05
CA SER A 91 -15.63 3.74 10.42
C SER A 91 -15.09 5.17 10.45
N LEU A 92 -14.13 5.51 9.58
CA LEU A 92 -13.62 6.89 9.44
C LEU A 92 -14.74 7.85 9.03
N ASN A 93 -15.54 7.51 8.01
CA ASN A 93 -16.68 8.33 7.60
C ASN A 93 -17.71 8.51 8.72
N GLN A 94 -17.98 7.48 9.52
CA GLN A 94 -18.86 7.59 10.69
C GLN A 94 -18.29 8.53 11.75
N GLN A 95 -16.97 8.49 11.98
CA GLN A 95 -16.28 9.39 12.88
C GLN A 95 -16.36 10.84 12.38
N ASP A 96 -16.15 11.06 11.08
CA ASP A 96 -16.26 12.38 10.43
C ASP A 96 -17.66 12.95 10.55
N ILE A 97 -18.70 12.12 10.34
CA ILE A 97 -20.09 12.52 10.56
C ILE A 97 -20.31 12.91 12.03
N SER A 98 -19.72 12.16 12.96
CA SER A 98 -19.85 12.43 14.40
C SER A 98 -19.14 13.74 14.80
N ILE A 99 -17.97 14.01 14.22
CA ILE A 99 -17.24 15.28 14.37
C ILE A 99 -18.05 16.42 13.75
N ALA A 100 -18.60 16.24 12.56
CA ALA A 100 -19.45 17.25 11.91
C ALA A 100 -20.70 17.55 12.74
N LYS A 101 -21.30 16.53 13.37
CA LYS A 101 -22.41 16.70 14.33
C LYS A 101 -21.95 17.43 15.59
N SER A 102 -20.73 17.21 16.05
CA SER A 102 -20.20 17.85 17.26
C SER A 102 -20.12 19.37 17.15
N SER A 103 -20.00 19.92 15.93
CA SER A 103 -20.10 21.35 15.67
C SER A 103 -21.44 21.97 16.08
N PHE A 104 -22.50 21.17 16.25
CA PHE A 104 -23.81 21.62 16.73
C PHE A 104 -24.02 21.41 18.23
N TYR A 105 -23.06 20.80 18.94
CA TYR A 105 -23.10 20.68 20.39
C TYR A 105 -22.41 21.86 21.07
N PRO A 106 -22.85 22.26 22.28
CA PRO A 106 -22.17 23.30 23.03
C PRO A 106 -20.77 22.83 23.43
N ASN A 107 -19.77 23.69 23.21
CA ASN A 107 -18.43 23.48 23.74
C ASN A 107 -18.36 24.09 25.15
N ILE A 108 -17.91 23.31 26.14
CA ILE A 108 -17.73 23.76 27.53
C ILE A 108 -16.23 23.78 27.81
N ASN A 109 -15.66 24.97 28.03
CA ASN A 109 -14.24 25.16 28.27
C ASN A 109 -13.99 25.75 29.67
N LEU A 110 -13.34 24.98 30.54
CA LEU A 110 -12.91 25.46 31.85
C LEU A 110 -11.43 25.82 31.81
N ASN A 111 -11.13 27.09 32.02
CA ASN A 111 -9.77 27.64 32.12
C ASN A 111 -9.51 28.09 33.54
N ALA A 112 -8.62 27.42 34.28
CA ALA A 112 -8.22 27.84 35.62
C ALA A 112 -6.71 27.96 35.71
N GLY A 113 -6.21 28.92 36.50
CA GLY A 113 -4.79 29.16 36.64
C GLY A 113 -4.43 30.04 37.83
N THR A 114 -3.16 29.99 38.20
CA THR A 114 -2.54 30.89 39.17
C THR A 114 -1.37 31.61 38.51
N ASN A 115 -1.21 32.89 38.79
CA ASN A 115 -0.13 33.70 38.27
C ASN A 115 0.55 34.45 39.42
N THR A 116 1.84 34.19 39.62
CA THR A 116 2.66 34.91 40.59
C THR A 116 3.66 35.82 39.89
N SER A 117 3.72 37.07 40.29
CA SER A 117 4.64 38.07 39.74
C SER A 117 5.38 38.76 40.86
N THR A 118 6.72 38.80 40.77
CA THR A 118 7.58 39.51 41.72
C THR A 118 8.35 40.62 41.00
N GLY A 119 8.14 41.86 41.40
CA GLY A 119 8.94 43.00 40.97
C GLY A 119 9.98 43.37 42.02
N LYS A 120 11.20 43.68 41.59
CA LYS A 120 12.24 44.26 42.44
C LYS A 120 12.83 45.48 41.73
N LEU A 121 12.81 46.61 42.40
CA LEU A 121 13.47 47.85 42.00
C LEU A 121 14.66 48.06 42.95
N ARG A 122 15.86 48.25 42.40
CA ARG A 122 17.08 48.58 43.15
C ARG A 122 17.76 49.75 42.47
N THR A 123 18.19 50.73 43.26
CA THR A 123 18.99 51.87 42.79
C THR A 123 20.32 51.90 43.54
N ASN A 124 21.37 52.36 42.86
CA ASN A 124 22.73 52.45 43.41
C ASN A 124 23.11 53.89 43.78
N ASP A 125 22.13 54.80 43.78
CA ASP A 125 22.28 56.19 44.17
C ASP A 125 22.17 56.34 45.70
N ALA A 126 23.23 56.88 46.31
CA ALA A 126 23.35 57.07 47.75
C ALA A 126 22.39 58.13 48.32
N ASN A 127 21.83 58.99 47.46
CA ASN A 127 20.89 60.05 47.86
C ASN A 127 19.42 59.72 47.52
N ALA A 128 19.15 58.54 46.96
CA ALA A 128 17.78 58.17 46.60
C ALA A 128 16.92 57.88 47.85
N PRO A 129 15.69 58.43 47.94
CA PRO A 129 14.83 58.27 49.11
C PRO A 129 14.35 56.82 49.33
N ILE A 130 14.35 55.99 48.29
CA ILE A 130 14.08 54.55 48.37
C ILE A 130 15.17 53.78 47.63
N GLN A 131 15.98 53.03 48.37
CA GLN A 131 17.13 52.28 47.85
C GLN A 131 16.73 50.93 47.22
N ALA A 132 15.65 50.32 47.71
CA ALA A 132 15.08 49.11 47.15
C ALA A 132 13.58 49.03 47.42
N ALA A 133 12.81 48.57 46.44
CA ALA A 133 11.39 48.25 46.59
C ALA A 133 11.13 46.86 45.99
N SER A 134 10.31 46.05 46.66
CA SER A 134 9.86 44.78 46.13
C SER A 134 8.35 44.69 46.20
N ASN A 135 7.73 44.20 45.13
CA ASN A 135 6.32 43.88 45.08
C ASN A 135 6.14 42.41 44.73
N ARG A 136 5.18 41.74 45.36
CA ARG A 136 4.79 40.37 45.03
C ARG A 136 3.28 40.33 44.87
N ASN A 137 2.84 39.99 43.68
CA ASN A 137 1.43 39.82 43.34
C ASN A 137 1.16 38.35 43.09
N LEU A 138 -0.01 37.90 43.53
CA LEU A 138 -0.49 36.54 43.33
C LEU A 138 -1.94 36.63 42.90
N ASN A 139 -2.20 36.16 41.69
CA ASN A 139 -3.51 36.20 41.05
C ASN A 139 -3.97 34.77 40.81
N TYR A 140 -5.26 34.54 40.93
CA TYR A 140 -5.90 33.27 40.62
C TYR A 140 -7.11 33.57 39.76
N TYR A 141 -7.38 32.73 38.77
CA TYR A 141 -8.54 32.88 37.91
C TYR A 141 -9.13 31.51 37.59
N ALA A 142 -10.45 31.49 37.39
CA ALA A 142 -11.19 30.37 36.85
C ALA A 142 -12.29 30.94 35.96
N ASN A 143 -12.24 30.63 34.67
CA ASN A 143 -13.16 31.10 33.66
C ASN A 143 -13.81 29.88 33.00
N LEU A 144 -15.14 29.87 32.95
CA LEU A 144 -15.93 28.88 32.21
C LEU A 144 -16.51 29.58 30.99
N LEU A 145 -16.23 29.05 29.80
CA LEU A 145 -16.66 29.57 28.49
C LEU A 145 -17.45 28.51 27.72
#